data_AF-A0A519FC36-F1
#
_entry.id   AF-A0A519FC36-F1
#
_cell.length_a   1.000
_cell.length_b   1.000
_cell.length_c   1.000
_cell.angle_alpha   90.00
_cell.angle_beta   90.00
_cell.angle_gamma   90.00
#
_symmetry.space_group_name_H-M   'P 1'
#
loop_
_entity.id
_entity.type
_entity.pdbx_description
1 polymer ?
#
loop_
_entity_poly.entity_id
_entity_poly.type
_entity_poly.pdbx_seq_one_letter_code
_entity_poly.pdbx_strand_id
1 'polypeptide(L)'
;MNEIRTETASPWHSGERALQAKVGVAERMETLGKRVIRDYMPDQHREFYEHLPYLIIGAVDPEGWPWATLLDAQSGFIQSPDARRLDISRRLDAEDPAGAGFAPGAAVGMLGIDLHSRRRNRLNGHIRDVWENGFSVSV
;
A
#
# COMPACT_ATOMS: atom_id res chain seq x y z
N MET A 1 -29.84 4.61 -24.62
CA MET A 1 -29.42 5.86 -23.95
C MET A 1 -28.25 5.48 -23.06
N ASN A 2 -27.10 6.12 -23.28
CA ASN A 2 -25.74 5.60 -23.02
C ASN A 2 -25.50 4.98 -21.64
N GLU A 3 -24.96 3.75 -21.67
CA GLU A 3 -24.21 3.16 -20.56
C GLU A 3 -22.96 4.01 -20.31
N ILE A 4 -22.91 4.70 -19.16
CA ILE A 4 -21.66 5.27 -18.66
C ILE A 4 -20.84 4.08 -18.17
N ARG A 5 -19.99 3.54 -19.05
CA ARG A 5 -18.89 2.68 -18.62
C ARG A 5 -17.96 3.57 -17.81
N THR A 6 -18.00 3.45 -16.49
CA THR A 6 -16.93 3.94 -15.63
C THR A 6 -15.69 3.17 -16.02
N GLU A 7 -14.88 3.72 -16.93
CA GLU A 7 -13.53 3.23 -17.19
C GLU A 7 -12.80 3.28 -15.85
N THR A 8 -12.63 2.10 -15.26
CA THR A 8 -11.86 1.95 -14.03
C THR A 8 -10.45 2.41 -14.38
N ALA A 9 -9.95 3.40 -13.65
CA ALA A 9 -8.60 3.91 -13.82
C ALA A 9 -7.60 2.73 -13.81
N SER A 10 -6.57 2.81 -14.65
CA SER A 10 -5.54 1.76 -14.72
C SER A 10 -5.00 1.46 -13.32
N PRO A 11 -4.84 0.17 -12.96
CA PRO A 11 -4.31 -0.21 -11.64
C PRO A 11 -2.81 0.09 -11.49
N TRP A 12 -2.17 0.60 -12.55
CA TRP A 12 -0.75 0.94 -12.59
C TRP A 12 -0.54 2.44 -12.43
N HIS A 13 0.47 2.81 -11.64
CA HIS A 13 0.87 4.21 -11.51
C HIS A 13 1.46 4.75 -12.82
N SER A 14 1.41 6.08 -13.01
CA SER A 14 1.89 6.75 -14.23
C SER A 14 3.35 6.41 -14.57
N GLY A 15 4.23 6.31 -13.57
CA GLY A 15 5.62 5.90 -13.75
C GLY A 15 5.77 4.45 -14.22
N GLU A 16 4.99 3.52 -13.64
CA GLU A 16 4.97 2.11 -14.06
C GLU A 16 4.46 1.99 -15.51
N ARG A 17 3.39 2.74 -15.86
CA ARG A 17 2.86 2.79 -17.23
C ARG A 17 3.87 3.35 -18.22
N ALA A 18 4.60 4.40 -17.85
CA ALA A 18 5.65 4.97 -18.71
C ALA A 18 6.77 3.95 -18.97
N LEU A 19 7.16 3.17 -17.95
CA LEU A 19 8.16 2.11 -18.11
C LEU A 19 7.61 0.95 -18.97
N GLN A 20 6.39 0.50 -18.73
CA GLN A 20 5.73 -0.55 -19.50
C GLN A 20 5.57 -0.16 -20.98
N ALA A 21 5.28 1.11 -21.27
CA ALA A 21 5.23 1.64 -22.62
C ALA A 21 6.61 1.60 -23.29
N LYS A 22 7.66 2.03 -22.58
CA LYS A 22 9.05 2.01 -23.09
C LYS A 22 9.53 0.61 -23.45
N VAL A 23 9.12 -0.42 -22.71
CA VAL A 23 9.50 -1.82 -22.98
C VAL A 23 8.47 -2.58 -23.83
N GLY A 24 7.43 -1.90 -24.34
CA GLY A 24 6.47 -2.47 -25.29
C GLY A 24 5.46 -3.46 -24.69
N VAL A 25 5.22 -3.44 -23.37
CA VAL A 25 4.33 -4.39 -22.68
C VAL A 25 3.06 -3.77 -22.10
N ALA A 26 2.80 -2.48 -22.37
CA ALA A 26 1.71 -1.71 -21.77
C ALA A 26 0.32 -2.37 -21.90
N GLU A 27 -0.10 -2.77 -23.10
CA GLU A 27 -1.43 -3.38 -23.31
C GLU A 27 -1.60 -4.71 -22.58
N ARG A 28 -0.53 -5.54 -22.57
CA ARG A 28 -0.51 -6.82 -21.86
C ARG A 28 -0.60 -6.60 -20.36
N MET A 29 0.16 -5.65 -19.82
CA MET A 29 0.18 -5.34 -18.39
C MET A 29 -1.13 -4.69 -17.93
N GLU A 30 -1.76 -3.85 -18.76
CA GLU A 30 -3.08 -3.27 -18.46
C GLU A 30 -4.14 -4.37 -18.31
N THR A 31 -4.17 -5.33 -19.24
CA THR A 31 -5.12 -6.46 -19.21
C THR A 31 -4.87 -7.39 -18.03
N LEU A 32 -3.60 -7.71 -17.75
CA LEU A 32 -3.21 -8.57 -16.64
C LEU A 32 -3.46 -7.88 -15.29
N GLY A 33 -3.09 -6.61 -15.17
CA GLY A 33 -3.19 -5.79 -13.97
C GLY A 33 -4.62 -5.77 -13.42
N LYS A 34 -5.61 -5.54 -14.29
CA LYS A 34 -7.04 -5.54 -13.91
C LYS A 34 -7.54 -6.87 -13.33
N ARG A 35 -6.84 -7.98 -13.60
CA ARG A 35 -7.20 -9.32 -13.07
C ARG A 35 -6.50 -9.66 -11.76
N VAL A 36 -5.31 -9.08 -11.53
CA VAL A 36 -4.44 -9.49 -10.42
C VAL A 36 -4.33 -8.44 -9.32
N ILE A 37 -4.50 -7.16 -9.65
CA ILE A 37 -4.52 -6.03 -8.73
C ILE A 37 -5.98 -5.75 -8.39
N ARG A 38 -6.30 -5.81 -7.10
CA ARG A 38 -7.65 -5.60 -6.55
C ARG A 38 -7.63 -4.35 -5.68
N ASP A 39 -8.75 -3.65 -5.64
CA ASP A 39 -9.05 -2.52 -4.74
C ASP A 39 -9.48 -2.99 -3.33
N TYR A 40 -9.12 -4.23 -2.97
CA TYR A 40 -9.39 -4.83 -1.68
C TYR A 40 -8.40 -5.97 -1.41
N MET A 41 -8.20 -6.26 -0.13
CA MET A 41 -7.42 -7.39 0.38
C MET A 41 -8.32 -8.63 0.49
N PRO A 42 -7.99 -9.73 -0.20
CA PRO A 42 -8.58 -11.03 0.12
C PRO A 42 -8.29 -11.43 1.58
N ASP A 43 -9.10 -12.30 2.17
CA ASP A 43 -8.92 -12.71 3.59
C ASP A 43 -7.52 -13.26 3.87
N GLN A 44 -6.96 -14.05 2.93
CA GLN A 44 -5.59 -14.53 3.05
C GLN A 44 -4.51 -13.41 3.08
N HIS A 45 -4.78 -12.24 2.47
CA HIS A 45 -3.91 -11.07 2.58
C HIS A 45 -4.10 -10.36 3.92
N ARG A 46 -5.35 -10.23 4.39
CA ARG A 46 -5.70 -9.61 5.67
C ARG A 46 -5.04 -10.37 6.82
N GLU A 47 -5.30 -11.69 6.89
CA GLU A 47 -4.70 -12.59 7.86
C GLU A 47 -3.16 -12.51 7.81
N PHE A 48 -2.58 -12.50 6.62
CA PHE A 48 -1.12 -12.41 6.47
C PHE A 48 -0.55 -11.16 7.15
N TYR A 49 -1.13 -9.98 6.89
CA TYR A 49 -0.66 -8.73 7.50
C TYR A 49 -0.82 -8.73 9.02
N GLU A 50 -1.94 -9.24 9.53
CA GLU A 50 -2.23 -9.28 10.97
C GLU A 50 -1.23 -10.13 11.77
N HIS A 51 -0.62 -11.13 11.13
CA HIS A 51 0.37 -12.00 11.77
C HIS A 51 1.79 -11.40 11.78
N LEU A 52 2.08 -10.37 10.99
CA LEU A 52 3.45 -9.86 10.87
C LEU A 52 3.91 -9.12 12.15
N PRO A 53 5.15 -9.34 12.60
CA PRO A 53 5.75 -8.58 13.71
C PRO A 53 6.48 -7.30 13.22
N TYR A 54 6.45 -7.02 11.92
CA TYR A 54 6.98 -5.79 11.33
C TYR A 54 6.33 -5.49 9.98
N LEU A 55 6.46 -4.25 9.53
CA LEU A 55 5.93 -3.75 8.28
C LEU A 55 6.93 -2.78 7.64
N ILE A 56 7.22 -2.98 6.36
CA ILE A 56 8.01 -2.03 5.58
C ILE A 56 7.06 -1.06 4.89
N ILE A 57 7.34 0.23 5.01
CA ILE A 57 6.52 1.29 4.42
C ILE A 57 7.38 2.22 3.58
N GLY A 58 6.89 2.55 2.40
CA GLY A 58 7.41 3.58 1.52
C GLY A 58 6.47 4.78 1.52
N ALA A 59 7.05 5.97 1.68
CA ALA A 59 6.34 7.24 1.58
C ALA A 59 7.15 8.20 0.70
N VAL A 60 6.51 9.26 0.24
CA VAL A 60 7.17 10.34 -0.51
C VAL A 60 6.96 11.61 0.28
N ASP A 61 8.04 12.32 0.60
CA ASP A 61 7.97 13.59 1.32
C ASP A 61 7.42 14.73 0.41
N PRO A 62 7.10 15.91 0.97
CA PRO A 62 6.58 17.04 0.19
C PRO A 62 7.54 17.55 -0.90
N GLU A 63 8.84 17.31 -0.75
CA GLU A 63 9.88 17.65 -1.73
C GLU A 63 9.99 16.62 -2.87
N GLY A 64 9.27 15.50 -2.78
CA GLY A 64 9.22 14.45 -3.78
C GLY A 64 10.27 13.35 -3.60
N TRP A 65 10.99 13.33 -2.48
CA TRP A 65 11.96 12.27 -2.18
C TRP A 65 11.26 11.02 -1.67
N PRO A 66 11.58 9.84 -2.24
CA PRO A 66 11.07 8.58 -1.74
C PRO A 66 11.87 8.13 -0.52
N TRP A 67 11.15 7.80 0.55
CA TRP A 67 11.68 7.23 1.78
C TRP A 67 11.14 5.83 2.00
N ALA A 68 11.96 4.97 2.61
CA ALA A 68 11.56 3.66 3.08
C ALA A 68 11.88 3.53 4.56
N THR A 69 10.93 3.01 5.32
CA THR A 69 11.02 2.81 6.77
C THR A 69 10.48 1.43 7.16
N LEU A 70 10.76 1.03 8.40
CA LEU A 70 10.29 -0.20 9.01
C LEU A 70 9.64 0.11 10.36
N LEU A 71 8.43 -0.40 10.56
CA LEU A 71 7.79 -0.44 11.87
C LEU A 71 7.82 -1.85 12.41
N ASP A 72 8.22 -2.02 13.66
CA ASP A 72 8.13 -3.27 14.39
C ASP A 72 7.33 -3.10 15.69
N ALA A 73 6.60 -4.15 16.03
CA ALA A 73 5.85 -4.28 17.27
C ALA A 73 5.41 -5.74 17.46
N GLN A 74 4.80 -6.04 18.60
CA GLN A 74 4.18 -7.34 18.81
C GLN A 74 3.08 -7.60 17.76
N SER A 75 3.02 -8.85 17.28
CA SER A 75 1.96 -9.29 16.35
C SER A 75 0.57 -8.90 16.88
N GLY A 76 -0.30 -8.45 15.97
CA GLY A 76 -1.56 -7.77 16.28
C GLY A 76 -1.50 -6.24 16.20
N PHE A 77 -0.33 -5.62 16.05
CA PHE A 77 -0.26 -4.17 15.83
C PHE A 77 -0.77 -3.73 14.45
N ILE A 78 -0.84 -4.64 13.49
CA ILE A 78 -1.50 -4.45 12.19
C ILE A 78 -2.83 -5.17 12.26
N GLN A 79 -3.92 -4.49 11.92
CA GLN A 79 -5.28 -5.04 11.95
C GLN A 79 -6.03 -4.66 10.67
N SER A 80 -6.90 -5.54 10.17
CA SER A 80 -7.74 -5.26 9.01
C SER A 80 -9.23 -5.25 9.41
N PRO A 81 -9.80 -4.08 9.80
CA PRO A 81 -11.22 -4.00 10.17
C PRO A 81 -12.16 -4.47 9.07
N ASP A 82 -11.78 -4.23 7.81
CA ASP A 82 -12.50 -4.65 6.62
C ASP A 82 -11.52 -4.85 5.45
N ALA A 83 -12.02 -5.37 4.32
CA ALA A 83 -11.19 -5.71 3.17
C ALA A 83 -10.48 -4.52 2.50
N ARG A 84 -10.81 -3.27 2.83
CA ARG A 84 -10.21 -2.07 2.21
C ARG A 84 -9.44 -1.21 3.20
N ARG A 85 -9.20 -1.71 4.42
CA ARG A 85 -8.58 -0.94 5.49
C ARG A 85 -7.55 -1.75 6.26
N LEU A 86 -6.39 -1.14 6.51
CA LEU A 86 -5.43 -1.56 7.52
C LEU A 86 -5.27 -0.47 8.59
N ASP A 87 -5.35 -0.87 9.85
CA ASP A 87 -5.02 -0.04 11.01
C ASP A 87 -3.68 -0.51 11.59
N ILE A 88 -2.76 0.44 11.77
CA ILE A 88 -1.43 0.20 12.31
C ILE A 88 -1.35 0.94 13.65
N SER A 89 -1.25 0.18 14.74
CA SER A 89 -1.16 0.68 16.12
C SER A 89 0.29 0.97 16.53
N ARG A 90 1.03 1.61 15.64
CA ARG A 90 2.39 2.11 15.86
C ARG A 90 2.63 3.31 14.95
N ARG A 91 3.22 4.37 15.49
CA ARG A 91 3.69 5.52 14.69
C ARG A 91 5.13 5.33 14.21
N LEU A 92 5.47 6.01 13.13
CA LEU A 92 6.87 6.26 12.79
C LEU A 92 7.54 7.06 13.92
N ASP A 93 8.82 6.81 14.09
CA ASP A 93 9.63 7.57 15.04
C ASP A 93 9.70 9.04 14.57
N ALA A 94 9.73 9.98 15.52
CA ALA A 94 9.65 11.42 15.21
C ALA A 94 10.83 11.93 14.37
N GLU A 95 11.96 11.22 14.39
CA GLU A 95 13.17 11.54 13.62
C GLU A 95 13.22 10.81 12.26
N ASP A 96 12.21 9.99 11.94
CA ASP A 96 12.13 9.27 10.68
C ASP A 96 11.77 10.24 9.53
N PRO A 97 12.62 10.37 8.49
CA PRO A 97 12.35 11.26 7.37
C PRO A 97 11.08 10.89 6.59
N ALA A 98 10.64 9.61 6.63
CA ALA A 98 9.38 9.20 6.02
C ALA A 98 8.17 9.88 6.69
N GLY A 99 8.29 10.33 7.94
CA GLY A 99 7.24 11.01 8.70
C GLY A 99 6.69 12.26 7.99
N ALA A 100 7.51 12.98 7.24
CA ALA A 100 7.08 14.14 6.47
C ALA A 100 6.07 13.80 5.36
N GLY A 101 6.11 12.55 4.84
CA GLY A 101 5.18 12.02 3.85
C GLY A 101 3.91 11.40 4.44
N PHE A 102 3.76 11.37 5.78
CA PHE A 102 2.66 10.69 6.47
C PHE A 102 1.56 11.65 6.91
N ALA A 103 0.77 12.13 5.95
CA ALA A 103 -0.42 12.95 6.18
C ALA A 103 -1.68 12.29 5.59
N PRO A 104 -2.88 12.52 6.15
CA PRO A 104 -4.13 12.08 5.54
C PRO A 104 -4.22 12.45 4.04
N GLY A 105 -4.56 11.47 3.20
CA GLY A 105 -4.58 11.55 1.75
C GLY A 105 -3.27 11.19 1.05
N ALA A 106 -2.13 11.19 1.76
CA ALA A 106 -0.84 10.86 1.18
C ALA A 106 -0.77 9.40 0.71
N ALA A 107 -0.17 9.18 -0.45
CA ALA A 107 0.03 7.84 -0.99
C ALA A 107 1.16 7.13 -0.23
N VAL A 108 0.93 5.86 0.12
CA VAL A 108 1.93 5.01 0.75
C VAL A 108 1.99 3.65 0.08
N GLY A 109 3.19 3.09 0.01
CA GLY A 109 3.43 1.72 -0.40
C GLY A 109 3.79 0.88 0.81
N MET A 110 3.24 -0.31 0.94
CA MET A 110 3.51 -1.23 2.04
C MET A 110 3.97 -2.57 1.50
N LEU A 111 4.94 -3.16 2.19
CA LEU A 111 5.45 -4.49 1.93
C LEU A 111 5.40 -5.30 3.22
N GLY A 112 4.45 -6.24 3.27
CA GLY A 112 4.49 -7.33 4.23
C GLY A 112 5.35 -8.47 3.68
N ILE A 113 6.32 -8.93 4.48
CA ILE A 113 7.18 -10.05 4.12
C ILE A 113 7.31 -11.02 5.30
N ASP A 114 7.08 -12.29 5.04
CA ASP A 114 7.46 -13.37 5.94
C ASP A 114 8.71 -14.05 5.37
N LEU A 115 9.83 -13.89 6.06
CA LEU A 115 11.13 -14.42 5.64
C LEU A 115 11.19 -15.95 5.69
N HIS A 116 10.41 -16.58 6.57
CA HIS A 116 10.40 -18.04 6.70
C HIS A 116 9.71 -18.70 5.51
N SER A 117 8.48 -18.26 5.20
CA SER A 117 7.73 -18.76 4.05
C SER A 117 8.15 -18.13 2.71
N ARG A 118 8.97 -17.07 2.76
CA ARG A 118 9.33 -16.21 1.61
C ARG A 118 8.12 -15.57 0.93
N ARG A 119 6.99 -15.46 1.64
CA ARG A 119 5.78 -14.80 1.15
C ARG A 119 5.94 -13.29 1.24
N ARG A 120 5.60 -12.60 0.15
CA ARG A 120 5.58 -11.13 0.07
C ARG A 120 4.23 -10.68 -0.47
N ASN A 121 3.57 -9.80 0.25
CA ASN A 121 2.38 -9.11 -0.23
C ASN A 121 2.67 -7.61 -0.30
N ARG A 122 2.45 -6.99 -1.46
CA ARG A 122 2.48 -5.54 -1.63
C ARG A 122 1.06 -5.00 -1.48
N LEU A 123 0.94 -3.86 -0.83
CA LEU A 123 -0.28 -3.07 -0.74
C LEU A 123 0.09 -1.62 -0.99
N ASN A 124 -0.58 -0.95 -1.92
CA ASN A 124 -0.48 0.49 -2.05
C ASN A 124 -1.82 1.08 -1.64
N GLY A 125 -1.79 2.23 -0.99
CA GLY A 125 -2.98 2.87 -0.50
C GLY A 125 -2.74 4.32 -0.16
N HIS A 126 -3.69 4.89 0.57
CA HIS A 126 -3.62 6.25 1.08
C HIS A 126 -3.76 6.25 2.60
N ILE A 127 -2.98 7.09 3.28
CA ILE A 127 -3.20 7.37 4.69
C ILE A 127 -4.61 7.95 4.83
N ARG A 128 -5.44 7.33 5.65
CA ARG A 128 -6.82 7.79 5.88
C ARG A 128 -6.87 8.68 7.12
N ASP A 129 -6.41 8.16 8.25
CA ASP A 129 -6.38 8.87 9.53
C ASP A 129 -5.03 8.66 10.22
N VAL A 130 -4.62 9.62 11.03
CA VAL A 130 -3.45 9.52 11.90
C VAL A 130 -3.85 9.95 13.31
N TRP A 131 -3.53 9.15 14.31
CA TRP A 131 -3.83 9.43 15.73
C TRP A 131 -2.58 9.27 16.58
N GLU A 132 -2.69 9.49 17.89
CA GLU A 132 -1.56 9.53 18.82
C GLU A 132 -0.63 8.32 18.71
N ASN A 133 -1.21 7.12 18.61
CA ASN A 133 -0.47 5.84 18.67
C ASN A 133 -0.55 5.03 17.37
N GLY A 134 -0.93 5.63 16.24
CA GLY A 134 -1.09 4.87 15.00
C GLY A 134 -1.65 5.64 13.82
N PHE A 135 -1.94 4.91 12.76
CA PHE A 135 -2.54 5.44 11.53
C PHE A 135 -3.31 4.35 10.79
N SER A 136 -4.20 4.76 9.89
CA SER A 136 -4.98 3.86 9.04
C SER A 136 -4.65 4.10 7.57
N VAL A 137 -4.72 3.03 6.77
CA VAL A 137 -4.49 3.05 5.33
C VAL A 137 -5.72 2.49 4.63
N SER A 138 -6.25 3.22 3.65
CA SER A 138 -7.23 2.71 2.70
C SER A 138 -6.53 2.13 1.48
N VAL A 139 -6.97 0.95 1.04
CA VAL A 139 -6.46 0.23 -0.15
C VAL A 139 -7.22 0.64 -1.41
#